data_AF-A0A8T5MB63-F1
#
_entry.id   AF-A0A8T5MB63-F1
#
_cell.length_a   1.000
_cell.length_b   1.000
_cell.length_c   1.000
_cell.angle_alpha   90.00
_cell.angle_beta   90.00
_cell.angle_gamma   90.00
#
_symmetry.space_group_name_H-M   'P 1'
#
loop_
_entity.id
_entity.type
_entity.pdbx_description
1 polymer ?
#
loop_
_entity_poly.entity_id
_entity_poly.type
_entity_poly.pdbx_seq_one_letter_code
_entity_poly.pdbx_strand_id
1 'polypeptide(L)'
;MERGRVIIEGLVGISPVFFAPSNSLYNQSTLEAASELGYRYFGDRAFIPFPPYGLGSLIVVPESSLEKGRIVSAASHYVHYDKIDSYVMGFKSRLAEATSLSDVKPSSEIPTKLIRQNHRRKIMWKLGRDVFNLPGRILRRKI
;
A
#
# COMPACT_ATOMS: atom_id res chain seq x y z
N MET A 1 -6.81 -0.84 -12.10
CA MET A 1 -5.35 -0.98 -11.92
C MET A 1 -4.62 -0.55 -13.19
N GLU A 2 -4.87 -1.22 -14.32
CA GLU A 2 -4.29 -0.92 -15.64
C GLU A 2 -4.44 0.54 -16.09
N ARG A 3 -5.64 1.11 -16.07
CA ARG A 3 -5.85 2.54 -16.43
C ARG A 3 -4.96 3.50 -15.63
N GLY A 4 -4.77 3.24 -14.33
CA GLY A 4 -3.90 4.06 -13.49
C GLY A 4 -2.43 3.95 -13.90
N ARG A 5 -1.99 2.73 -14.27
CA ARG A 5 -0.65 2.48 -14.82
C ARG A 5 -0.38 3.33 -16.06
N VAL A 6 -1.30 3.27 -17.03
CA VAL A 6 -1.21 4.00 -18.31
C VAL A 6 -1.17 5.50 -18.08
N ILE A 7 -1.99 6.03 -17.18
CA ILE A 7 -1.99 7.46 -16.85
C ILE A 7 -0.65 7.88 -16.24
N ILE A 8 -0.14 7.13 -15.26
CA ILE A 8 1.13 7.45 -14.61
C ILE A 8 2.27 7.40 -15.64
N GLU A 9 2.35 6.34 -16.43
CA GLU A 9 3.36 6.18 -17.48
C GLU A 9 3.29 7.31 -18.51
N GLY A 10 2.09 7.71 -18.94
CA GLY A 10 1.92 8.84 -19.85
C GLY A 10 2.37 10.19 -19.26
N LEU A 11 2.28 10.36 -17.93
CA LEU A 11 2.71 11.59 -17.25
C LEU A 11 4.21 11.63 -16.99
N VAL A 12 4.83 10.50 -16.64
CA VAL A 12 6.23 10.47 -16.17
C VAL A 12 7.19 9.78 -17.14
N GLY A 13 6.68 9.16 -18.21
CA GLY A 13 7.46 8.40 -19.20
C GLY A 13 8.00 7.07 -18.69
N ILE A 14 7.61 6.63 -17.49
CA ILE A 14 8.10 5.42 -16.84
C ILE A 14 6.91 4.62 -16.30
N SER A 15 6.84 3.35 -16.72
CA SER A 15 5.91 2.35 -16.20
C SER A 15 6.11 2.14 -14.68
N PRO A 16 5.08 2.27 -13.84
CA PRO A 16 5.22 2.03 -12.40
C PRO A 16 5.45 0.54 -12.11
N VAL A 17 6.39 0.25 -11.21
CA VAL A 17 6.72 -1.11 -10.76
C VAL A 17 6.11 -1.47 -9.41
N PHE A 18 5.47 -0.50 -8.75
CA PHE A 18 4.87 -0.61 -7.42
C PHE A 18 3.37 -0.37 -7.49
N PHE A 19 2.58 -1.25 -6.89
CA PHE A 19 1.14 -1.08 -6.75
C PHE A 19 0.73 -1.02 -5.28
N ALA A 20 -0.07 -0.03 -4.90
CA ALA A 20 -0.70 0.06 -3.59
C ALA A 20 -2.22 -0.02 -3.75
N PRO A 21 -2.90 -1.03 -3.17
CA PRO A 21 -4.34 -1.13 -3.25
C PRO A 21 -5.01 -0.03 -2.41
N SER A 22 -6.12 0.50 -2.93
CA SER A 22 -6.95 1.47 -2.23
C SER A 22 -7.36 0.94 -0.86
N ASN A 23 -7.18 1.76 0.18
CA ASN A 23 -7.43 1.36 1.56
C ASN A 23 -6.75 0.03 1.93
N SER A 24 -5.64 -0.38 1.32
CA SER A 24 -4.98 -1.65 1.67
C SER A 24 -5.92 -2.88 1.58
N LEU A 25 -7.06 -2.77 0.90
CA LEU A 25 -8.05 -3.83 0.76
C LEU A 25 -7.77 -4.55 -0.55
N TYR A 26 -7.43 -5.82 -0.45
CA TYR A 26 -7.09 -6.65 -1.60
C TYR A 26 -7.41 -8.11 -1.26
N ASN A 27 -7.61 -8.90 -2.30
CA ASN A 27 -7.81 -10.33 -2.24
C ASN A 27 -6.83 -11.03 -3.20
N GLN A 28 -6.96 -12.35 -3.35
CA GLN A 28 -6.10 -13.14 -4.22
C GLN A 28 -6.13 -12.65 -5.68
N SER A 29 -7.31 -12.36 -6.23
CA SER A 29 -7.43 -11.87 -7.62
C SER A 29 -6.79 -10.50 -7.83
N THR A 30 -6.74 -9.65 -6.79
CA THR A 30 -6.02 -8.37 -6.85
C THR A 30 -4.51 -8.58 -6.98
N LEU A 31 -3.95 -9.59 -6.29
CA LEU A 31 -2.53 -9.93 -6.36
C LEU A 31 -2.17 -10.52 -7.72
N GLU A 32 -3.00 -11.41 -8.24
CA GLU A 32 -2.84 -12.01 -9.57
C GLU A 32 -2.87 -10.93 -10.66
N ALA A 33 -3.89 -10.06 -10.65
CA ALA A 33 -3.97 -8.95 -11.60
C ALA A 33 -2.77 -7.99 -11.52
N ALA A 34 -2.24 -7.74 -10.32
CA ALA A 34 -1.03 -6.91 -10.16
C ALA A 34 0.21 -7.61 -10.76
N SER A 35 0.35 -8.92 -10.55
CA SER A 35 1.42 -9.69 -11.17
C SER A 35 1.32 -9.69 -12.69
N GLU A 36 0.14 -9.96 -13.24
CA GLU A 36 -0.10 -10.02 -14.69
C GLU A 36 0.17 -8.67 -15.39
N LEU A 37 -0.13 -7.57 -14.71
CA LEU A 37 0.17 -6.21 -15.19
C LEU A 37 1.63 -5.81 -14.99
N GLY A 38 2.52 -6.73 -14.59
CA GLY A 38 3.96 -6.51 -14.50
C GLY A 38 4.41 -5.65 -13.31
N TYR A 39 3.59 -5.52 -12.27
CA TYR A 39 4.06 -4.95 -11.01
C TYR A 39 5.00 -5.93 -10.32
N ARG A 40 6.09 -5.41 -9.74
CA ARG A 40 7.07 -6.21 -8.97
C ARG A 40 6.86 -6.08 -7.48
N TYR A 41 6.42 -4.90 -7.05
CA TYR A 41 6.25 -4.55 -5.65
C TYR A 41 4.80 -4.25 -5.35
N PHE A 42 4.39 -4.62 -4.15
CA PHE A 42 3.04 -4.42 -3.64
C PHE A 42 3.09 -3.73 -2.29
N GLY A 43 2.49 -2.56 -2.17
CA GLY A 43 2.39 -1.84 -0.90
C GLY A 43 1.30 -2.44 -0.02
N ASP A 44 1.64 -2.78 1.22
CA ASP A 44 0.63 -3.06 2.24
C ASP A 44 0.86 -2.24 3.51
N ARG A 45 -0.16 -1.56 4.03
CA ARG A 45 -0.06 -0.90 5.32
C ARG A 45 -0.21 -1.94 6.43
N ALA A 46 0.89 -2.24 7.11
CA ALA A 46 0.91 -3.28 8.12
C ALA A 46 0.66 -2.72 9.53
N PHE A 47 -0.20 -3.38 10.30
CA PHE A 47 -0.41 -3.07 11.73
C PHE A 47 0.75 -3.63 12.56
N ILE A 48 1.14 -4.87 12.26
CA ILE A 48 2.30 -5.52 12.81
C ILE A 48 3.48 -5.23 11.86
N PRO A 49 4.58 -4.66 12.34
CA PRO A 49 5.72 -4.38 11.49
C PRO A 49 6.37 -5.68 11.00
N PHE A 50 6.53 -5.79 9.69
CA PHE A 50 7.18 -6.91 9.02
C PHE A 50 8.33 -6.40 8.15
N PRO A 51 9.43 -7.17 8.00
CA PRO A 51 10.31 -6.95 6.85
C PRO A 51 9.53 -7.22 5.55
N PRO A 52 10.00 -6.71 4.40
CA PRO A 52 9.44 -7.09 3.10
C PRO A 52 9.38 -8.61 2.93
N TYR A 53 8.35 -9.12 2.24
CA TYR A 53 8.14 -10.57 2.09
C TYR A 53 7.52 -10.92 0.74
N GLY A 54 7.70 -12.17 0.31
CA GLY A 54 7.11 -12.66 -0.94
C GLY A 54 5.65 -13.07 -0.76
N LEU A 55 4.79 -12.69 -1.71
CA LEU A 55 3.42 -13.20 -1.81
C LEU A 55 3.11 -13.52 -3.28
N GLY A 56 3.28 -14.78 -3.66
CA GLY A 56 3.31 -15.17 -5.07
C GLY A 56 4.56 -14.61 -5.75
N SER A 57 4.38 -13.98 -6.91
CA SER A 57 5.41 -13.28 -7.68
C SER A 57 5.69 -11.85 -7.18
N LEU A 58 4.86 -11.32 -6.29
CA LEU A 58 4.97 -9.95 -5.79
C LEU A 58 5.82 -9.87 -4.53
N ILE A 59 6.65 -8.83 -4.44
CA ILE A 59 7.35 -8.46 -3.21
C ILE A 59 6.47 -7.47 -2.45
N VAL A 60 5.93 -7.89 -1.32
CA VAL A 60 5.15 -7.02 -0.45
C VAL A 60 6.09 -6.16 0.37
N VAL A 61 5.88 -4.85 0.30
CA VAL A 61 6.63 -3.82 1.04
C VAL A 61 5.68 -3.21 2.08
N PRO A 62 5.87 -3.52 3.37
CA PRO A 62 5.04 -3.01 4.44
C PRO A 62 5.25 -1.50 4.69
N GLU A 63 4.18 -0.71 4.62
CA GLU A 63 4.15 0.68 5.12
C GLU A 63 3.77 0.67 6.62
N SER A 64 4.62 1.19 7.51
CA SER A 64 4.33 1.30 8.96
C SER A 64 3.84 2.74 9.30
N SER A 65 2.91 3.06 10.21
CA SER A 65 2.39 2.42 11.45
C SER A 65 0.98 2.96 11.83
N LEU A 66 0.50 2.74 13.09
CA LEU A 66 -0.58 3.54 13.70
C LEU A 66 -0.12 4.59 14.72
N GLU A 67 0.87 4.35 15.59
CA GLU A 67 1.48 5.41 16.43
C GLU A 67 2.73 4.85 17.12
N LYS A 68 3.93 5.30 16.69
CA LYS A 68 5.28 5.08 17.26
C LYS A 68 5.70 3.59 17.43
N GLY A 69 6.44 2.96 16.54
CA GLY A 69 7.59 3.44 15.76
C GLY A 69 8.68 2.36 15.90
N ARG A 70 9.30 1.81 14.86
CA ARG A 70 9.56 2.26 13.48
C ARG A 70 9.77 0.99 12.63
N ILE A 71 9.40 1.00 11.34
CA ILE A 71 10.17 0.25 10.33
C ILE A 71 10.92 1.31 9.52
N VAL A 72 12.25 1.34 9.66
CA VAL A 72 13.14 2.36 9.05
C VAL A 72 13.61 1.91 7.64
N SER A 73 12.96 0.95 6.99
CA SER A 73 13.54 0.36 5.77
C SER A 73 12.55 0.03 4.66
N ALA A 74 11.56 0.89 4.42
CA ALA A 74 10.85 0.89 3.14
C ALA A 74 10.51 2.33 2.77
N ALA A 75 11.27 2.89 1.83
CA ALA A 75 11.07 4.21 1.21
C ALA A 75 9.73 4.27 0.44
N SER A 76 8.63 4.16 1.18
CA SER A 76 7.27 4.18 0.67
C SER A 76 6.74 5.61 0.86
N HIS A 77 6.86 6.41 -0.20
CA HIS A 77 6.25 7.73 -0.24
C HIS A 77 4.88 7.62 -0.88
N TYR A 78 3.84 7.70 -0.06
CA TYR A 78 2.46 7.68 -0.51
C TYR A 78 2.00 9.10 -0.88
N VAL A 79 1.63 9.31 -2.14
CA VAL A 79 1.07 10.58 -2.64
C VAL A 79 -0.29 10.29 -3.23
N HIS A 80 -1.32 10.99 -2.74
CA HIS A 80 -2.62 10.94 -3.36
C HIS A 80 -2.61 11.76 -4.67
N TYR A 81 -3.30 11.26 -5.70
CA TYR A 81 -3.32 11.87 -7.04
C TYR A 81 -3.75 13.34 -7.05
N ASP A 82 -4.72 13.70 -6.20
CA ASP A 82 -5.23 15.07 -6.03
C ASP A 82 -4.21 16.04 -5.39
N LYS A 83 -3.10 15.52 -4.86
CA LYS A 83 -2.03 16.31 -4.23
C LYS A 83 -0.73 16.26 -5.00
N ILE A 84 -0.73 15.66 -6.19
CA ILE A 84 0.48 15.35 -6.93
C ILE A 84 1.27 16.63 -7.26
N ASP A 85 0.61 17.71 -7.68
CA ASP A 85 1.28 18.97 -8.05
C ASP A 85 2.02 19.62 -6.88
N SER A 86 1.41 19.62 -5.69
CA SER A 86 2.02 20.13 -4.46
C SER A 86 3.23 19.30 -4.01
N TYR A 87 3.23 18.01 -4.34
CA TYR A 87 4.26 17.05 -3.94
C TYR A 87 5.41 16.99 -4.94
N VAL A 88 5.12 17.10 -6.24
CA VAL A 88 6.08 17.09 -7.36
C VAL A 88 7.13 18.18 -7.18
N MET A 89 6.74 19.36 -6.68
CA MET A 89 7.66 20.47 -6.37
C MET A 89 8.72 20.10 -5.31
N GLY A 90 8.39 19.24 -4.35
CA GLY A 90 9.30 18.73 -3.31
C GLY A 90 9.84 17.32 -3.57
N PHE A 91 9.50 16.73 -4.72
CA PHE A 91 9.76 15.32 -5.04
C PHE A 91 11.23 15.09 -5.41
N LYS A 92 11.85 16.04 -6.11
CA LYS A 92 13.25 15.93 -6.56
C LYS A 92 14.26 15.80 -5.41
N SER A 93 14.09 16.56 -4.32
CA SER A 93 15.01 16.50 -3.18
C SER A 93 14.87 15.20 -2.37
N ARG A 94 13.66 14.65 -2.26
CA ARG A 94 13.39 13.39 -1.54
C ARG A 94 13.81 12.15 -2.34
N LEU A 95 13.78 12.23 -3.68
CA LEU A 95 14.29 11.18 -4.56
C LEU A 95 15.78 10.92 -4.34
N ALA A 96 16.55 11.96 -4.01
CA ALA A 96 17.98 11.85 -3.72
C ALA A 96 18.28 11.11 -2.40
N GLU A 97 17.30 11.06 -1.48
CA GLU A 97 17.41 10.38 -0.18
C GLU A 97 16.77 8.98 -0.20
N ALA A 98 16.09 8.62 -1.29
CA ALA A 98 15.36 7.37 -1.40
C ALA A 98 16.31 6.20 -1.70
N THR A 99 16.25 5.15 -0.89
CA THR A 99 16.90 3.87 -1.19
C THR A 99 16.17 3.18 -2.34
N SER A 100 16.93 2.64 -3.30
CA SER A 100 16.36 1.90 -4.42
C SER A 100 15.61 0.65 -3.93
N LEU A 101 14.40 0.44 -4.46
CA LEU A 101 13.64 -0.78 -4.19
C LEU A 101 14.29 -2.03 -4.79
N SER A 102 15.27 -1.86 -5.70
CA SER A 102 16.03 -2.97 -6.29
C SER A 102 16.74 -3.84 -5.26
N ASP A 103 17.06 -3.26 -4.10
CA ASP A 103 17.87 -3.92 -3.07
C ASP A 103 17.00 -4.58 -1.98
N VAL A 104 15.68 -4.51 -2.14
CA VAL A 104 14.72 -5.11 -1.20
C VAL A 104 14.77 -6.63 -1.31
N LYS A 105 15.38 -7.27 -0.32
CA LYS A 105 15.37 -8.73 -0.18
C LYS A 105 14.12 -9.16 0.60
N PRO A 106 13.20 -9.93 -0.01
CA PRO A 106 12.04 -10.44 0.72
C PRO A 106 12.50 -11.50 1.73
N SER A 107 12.01 -11.39 2.97
CA SER A 107 12.14 -12.44 3.98
C SER A 107 11.13 -13.55 3.68
N SER A 108 11.62 -14.80 3.66
CA SER A 108 10.80 -16.01 3.60
C SER A 108 10.34 -16.51 4.97
N GLU A 109 10.84 -15.90 6.06
CA GLU A 109 10.69 -16.41 7.42
C GLU A 109 9.38 -15.96 8.08
N ILE A 110 8.59 -15.10 7.44
CA ILE A 110 7.37 -14.57 8.03
C ILE A 110 6.26 -15.63 7.98
N PRO A 111 5.72 -16.08 9.13
CA PRO A 111 4.68 -17.09 9.13
C PRO A 111 3.41 -16.61 8.42
N THR A 112 2.88 -17.40 7.48
CA THR A 112 1.62 -17.11 6.75
C THR A 112 0.45 -16.80 7.69
N LYS A 113 0.40 -17.48 8.84
CA LYS A 113 -0.61 -17.24 9.87
C LYS A 113 -0.57 -15.80 10.39
N LEU A 114 0.63 -15.25 10.57
CA LEU A 114 0.84 -13.89 11.07
C LEU A 114 0.42 -12.85 10.03
N ILE A 115 0.75 -13.08 8.75
CA ILE A 115 0.29 -12.25 7.63
C ILE A 115 -1.25 -12.22 7.58
N ARG A 116 -1.91 -13.38 7.67
CA ARG A 116 -3.38 -13.49 7.69
C ARG A 116 -4.00 -12.77 8.89
N GLN A 117 -3.41 -12.91 10.08
CA GLN A 117 -3.87 -12.21 11.28
C GLN A 117 -3.74 -10.69 11.15
N ASN A 118 -2.63 -10.20 10.61
CA ASN A 118 -2.42 -8.78 10.35
C ASN A 118 -3.45 -8.22 9.37
N HIS A 119 -3.70 -8.94 8.27
CA HIS A 119 -4.70 -8.56 7.29
C HIS A 119 -6.12 -8.49 7.89
N ARG A 120 -6.50 -9.47 8.73
CA ARG A 120 -7.78 -9.44 9.45
C ARG A 120 -7.90 -8.24 10.38
N ARG A 121 -6.87 -7.94 11.18
CA ARG A 121 -6.85 -6.77 12.07
C ARG A 121 -7.05 -5.46 11.29
N LYS A 122 -6.41 -5.35 10.13
CA LYS A 122 -6.54 -4.20 9.23
C LYS A 122 -7.95 -4.02 8.69
N ILE A 123 -8.59 -5.09 8.22
CA ILE A 123 -9.99 -5.03 7.79
C ILE A 123 -10.88 -4.57 8.94
N MET A 124 -10.74 -5.18 10.12
CA MET A 124 -11.54 -4.82 11.29
C MET A 124 -11.37 -3.35 11.69
N TRP A 125 -10.14 -2.84 11.69
CA TRP A 125 -9.87 -1.44 12.00
C TRP A 125 -10.49 -0.49 10.96
N LYS A 126 -10.39 -0.83 9.66
CA LYS A 126 -10.99 0.00 8.60
C LYS A 126 -12.51 0.00 8.67
N LEU A 127 -13.13 -1.16 8.87
CA LEU A 127 -14.56 -1.27 9.08
C LEU A 127 -15.00 -0.47 10.31
N GLY A 128 -14.28 -0.60 11.44
CA GLY A 128 -14.56 0.17 12.64
C GLY A 128 -14.45 1.68 12.42
N ARG A 129 -13.38 2.13 11.76
CA ARG A 129 -13.19 3.54 11.37
C ARG A 129 -14.32 4.02 10.46
N ASP A 130 -14.65 3.25 9.43
CA ASP A 130 -15.66 3.64 8.45
C ASP A 130 -17.04 3.69 9.10
N VAL A 131 -17.38 2.72 9.97
CA VAL A 131 -18.61 2.74 10.78
C VAL A 131 -18.65 3.94 11.73
N PHE A 132 -17.57 4.25 12.43
CA PHE A 132 -17.49 5.41 13.33
C PHE A 132 -17.67 6.74 12.57
N ASN A 133 -17.14 6.80 11.35
CA ASN A 133 -17.22 7.98 10.49
C ASN A 133 -18.50 8.01 9.63
N LEU A 134 -19.40 7.02 9.74
CA LEU A 134 -20.70 7.13 9.11
C LEU A 134 -21.44 8.30 9.77
N PRO A 135 -21.81 9.35 9.02
CA PRO A 135 -22.60 10.44 9.58
C PRO A 135 -23.88 9.83 10.17
N GLY A 136 -24.26 10.25 11.39
CA GLY A 136 -25.42 9.75 12.16
C GLY A 136 -26.80 9.90 11.51
N ARG A 137 -26.86 10.09 10.19
CA ARG A 137 -28.07 10.19 9.37
C ARG A 137 -28.72 8.85 9.01
N ILE A 138 -28.06 7.71 9.22
CA ILE A 138 -28.67 6.38 8.92
C ILE A 138 -29.56 5.90 10.07
N LEU A 139 -29.30 6.28 11.32
CA LEU A 139 -30.10 5.89 12.49
C LEU A 139 -31.36 6.73 12.73
N ARG A 140 -31.67 7.72 11.86
CA ARG A 140 -32.90 8.53 11.92
C ARG A 140 -33.87 8.28 10.76
N ARG A 141 -33.80 7.12 10.09
CA ARG A 141 -34.87 6.70 9.18
C ARG A 141 -35.84 5.76 9.90
N LYS A 142 -36.80 6.40 10.57
CA LYS A 142 -38.17 5.95 10.87
C LYS A 142 -38.31 4.74 11.81
N ILE A 143 -38.38 5.04 13.11
CA ILE A 143 -39.46 4.53 13.97
C ILE A 143 -40.74 5.26 13.56
#